data_AF-A0A956Z178-F1
#
_entry.id   AF-A0A956Z178-F1
#
_cell.length_a   1.000
_cell.length_b   1.000
_cell.length_c   1.000
_cell.angle_alpha   90.00
_cell.angle_beta   90.00
_cell.angle_gamma   90.00
#
_symmetry.space_group_name_H-M   'P 1'
#
loop_
_entity.id
_entity.type
_entity.pdbx_description
1 polymer ?
#
loop_
_entity_poly.entity_id
_entity_poly.type
_entity_poly.pdbx_seq_one_letter_code
_entity_poly.pdbx_strand_id
1 'polypeptide(L)'
;MSFEALYADLAPYATNVMKRNGIQPHQLDECLQIGMLALWEQLAEQPDFLTGKTRRQAIFFILARCKISTLRDQEGRYDRLEPLAAAEWHGNGDEYAITGLEHRRSETWAAWATQIDIRADIERIMHKLAIKYGQSFKHLVVLYFLTTEVSRKDAAALAGMDSWRWYQRFVLPVQADLRYEFAEVFLAQHDYPQPECDELVAPTVPRRCPAYRSWREQYQRGNVSPAEALAAAYRDTPCIGAAIQAQIEGKSYAAAAEAHGRKPSTFRKHMKRAARLLDSAYA
;
A
#
# COMPACT_ATOMS: atom_id res chain seq x y z
N MET A 1 -75.44 -15.92 4.00
CA MET A 1 -74.70 -14.64 4.18
C MET A 1 -73.50 -14.67 3.23
N SER A 2 -73.28 -13.65 2.40
CA SER A 2 -72.10 -13.60 1.53
C SER A 2 -70.88 -13.06 2.28
N PHE A 3 -69.68 -13.44 1.83
CA PHE A 3 -68.43 -12.92 2.38
C PHE A 3 -68.36 -11.39 2.26
N GLU A 4 -68.76 -10.82 1.12
CA GLU A 4 -68.76 -9.38 0.89
C GLU A 4 -69.65 -8.61 1.88
N ALA A 5 -70.85 -9.13 2.17
CA ALA A 5 -71.77 -8.51 3.12
C ALA A 5 -71.21 -8.55 4.55
N LEU A 6 -70.58 -9.67 4.92
CA LEU A 6 -69.92 -9.82 6.22
C LEU A 6 -68.67 -8.93 6.33
N TYR A 7 -67.91 -8.80 5.25
CA TYR A 7 -66.73 -7.93 5.18
C TYR A 7 -67.14 -6.46 5.31
N ALA A 8 -68.15 -6.01 4.58
CA ALA A 8 -68.66 -4.64 4.66
C ALA A 8 -69.17 -4.29 6.07
N ASP A 9 -69.78 -5.23 6.79
CA ASP A 9 -70.29 -4.99 8.15
C ASP A 9 -69.18 -4.95 9.21
N LEU A 10 -68.22 -5.88 9.15
CA LEU A 10 -67.25 -6.09 10.23
C LEU A 10 -65.91 -5.35 10.02
N ALA A 11 -65.46 -5.19 8.78
CA ALA A 11 -64.15 -4.63 8.47
C ALA A 11 -63.93 -3.22 9.05
N PRO A 12 -64.86 -2.24 8.91
CA PRO A 12 -64.64 -0.89 9.45
C PRO A 12 -64.43 -0.89 10.97
N TYR A 13 -65.17 -1.74 11.68
CA TYR A 13 -65.06 -1.85 13.13
C TYR A 13 -63.79 -2.60 13.55
N ALA A 14 -63.45 -3.70 12.87
CA ALA A 14 -62.23 -4.45 13.11
C ALA A 14 -60.99 -3.56 12.92
N THR A 15 -60.91 -2.81 11.81
CA THR A 15 -59.81 -1.87 11.53
C THR A 15 -59.68 -0.79 12.59
N ASN A 16 -60.80 -0.24 13.09
CA ASN A 16 -60.78 0.75 14.17
C ASN A 16 -60.24 0.16 15.49
N VAL A 17 -60.59 -1.08 15.82
CA VAL A 17 -60.05 -1.75 17.01
C VAL A 17 -58.57 -2.10 16.81
N MET A 18 -58.16 -2.54 15.63
CA MET A 18 -56.76 -2.81 15.27
C MET A 18 -55.88 -1.56 15.41
N LYS A 19 -56.34 -0.41 14.91
CA LYS A 19 -55.67 0.88 15.07
C LYS A 19 -55.53 1.28 16.54
N ARG A 20 -56.59 1.12 17.33
CA ARG A 20 -56.57 1.40 18.79
C ARG A 20 -55.58 0.52 19.56
N ASN A 21 -55.33 -0.70 19.08
CA ASN A 21 -54.37 -1.63 19.68
C ASN A 21 -52.92 -1.45 19.15
N GLY A 22 -52.68 -0.39 18.36
CA GLY A 22 -51.35 -0.04 17.86
C GLY A 22 -50.86 -0.91 16.71
N ILE A 23 -51.76 -1.40 15.85
CA ILE A 23 -51.37 -1.98 14.55
C ILE A 23 -51.01 -0.84 13.60
N GLN A 24 -49.87 -0.97 12.92
CA GLN A 24 -49.40 0.05 12.00
C GLN A 24 -50.22 0.06 10.70
N PRO A 25 -50.42 1.22 10.05
CA PRO A 25 -51.25 1.33 8.85
C PRO A 25 -50.90 0.35 7.73
N HIS A 26 -49.62 0.09 7.50
CA HIS A 26 -49.14 -0.83 6.46
C HIS A 26 -49.42 -2.32 6.76
N GLN A 27 -49.74 -2.67 8.01
CA GLN A 27 -50.04 -4.04 8.44
C GLN A 27 -51.54 -4.33 8.49
N LEU A 28 -52.38 -3.29 8.44
CA LEU A 28 -53.82 -3.41 8.69
C LEU A 28 -54.52 -4.31 7.69
N ASP A 29 -54.24 -4.13 6.40
CA ASP A 29 -54.94 -4.85 5.33
C ASP A 29 -54.68 -6.34 5.41
N GLU A 30 -53.42 -6.74 5.60
CA GLU A 30 -53.03 -8.14 5.73
C GLU A 30 -53.60 -8.78 7.00
N CYS A 31 -53.46 -8.11 8.16
CA CYS A 31 -54.03 -8.60 9.42
C CYS A 31 -55.56 -8.78 9.33
N LEU A 32 -56.24 -7.80 8.76
CA LEU A 32 -57.68 -7.84 8.56
C LEU A 32 -58.07 -9.00 7.64
N GLN A 33 -57.41 -9.14 6.51
CA GLN A 33 -57.69 -10.20 5.55
C GLN A 33 -57.53 -11.59 6.17
N ILE A 34 -56.43 -11.82 6.90
CA ILE A 34 -56.18 -13.10 7.58
C ILE A 34 -57.29 -13.40 8.60
N GLY A 35 -57.64 -12.43 9.46
CA GLY A 35 -58.67 -12.62 10.47
C GLY A 35 -60.08 -12.83 9.89
N MET A 36 -60.39 -12.14 8.78
CA MET A 36 -61.67 -12.27 8.07
C MET A 36 -61.80 -13.60 7.33
N LEU A 37 -60.72 -14.07 6.69
CA LEU A 37 -60.68 -15.40 6.08
C LEU A 37 -60.87 -16.50 7.12
N ALA A 38 -60.22 -16.39 8.29
CA ALA A 38 -60.39 -17.36 9.36
C ALA A 38 -61.82 -17.39 9.94
N LEU A 39 -62.52 -16.25 9.95
CA LEU A 39 -63.94 -16.20 10.31
C LEU A 39 -64.82 -16.83 9.23
N TRP A 40 -64.50 -16.61 7.96
CA TRP A 40 -65.21 -17.19 6.84
C TRP A 40 -65.08 -18.71 6.79
N GLU A 41 -63.87 -19.24 6.99
CA GLU A 41 -63.61 -20.68 7.12
C GLU A 41 -64.43 -21.28 8.27
N GLN A 42 -64.48 -20.61 9.43
CA GLN A 42 -65.29 -21.05 10.56
C GLN A 42 -66.79 -21.09 10.24
N LEU A 43 -67.28 -20.12 9.46
CA LEU A 43 -68.68 -20.07 9.03
C LEU A 43 -68.99 -21.10 7.94
N ALA A 44 -68.01 -21.45 7.10
CA ALA A 44 -68.15 -22.52 6.12
C ALA A 44 -68.27 -23.89 6.80
N GLU A 45 -67.52 -24.12 7.88
CA GLU A 45 -67.64 -25.33 8.70
C GLU A 45 -68.87 -25.34 9.61
N GLN A 46 -69.20 -24.19 10.21
CA GLN A 46 -70.30 -24.03 11.16
C GLN A 46 -71.14 -22.79 10.80
N PRO A 47 -72.20 -22.95 9.98
CA PRO A 47 -73.02 -21.84 9.51
C PRO A 47 -73.66 -21.02 10.63
N ASP A 48 -74.00 -21.67 11.76
CA ASP A 48 -74.63 -21.04 12.91
C ASP A 48 -73.64 -20.41 13.88
N PHE A 49 -72.33 -20.38 13.58
CA PHE A 49 -71.29 -19.91 14.50
C PHE A 49 -71.52 -18.50 15.03
N LEU A 50 -72.08 -17.60 14.21
CA LEU A 50 -72.37 -16.22 14.63
C LEU A 50 -73.75 -16.06 15.29
N THR A 51 -74.59 -17.09 15.34
CA THR A 51 -75.91 -17.00 15.97
C THR A 51 -75.78 -16.75 17.47
N GLY A 52 -76.52 -15.74 17.97
CA GLY A 52 -76.45 -15.30 19.36
C GLY A 52 -75.15 -14.58 19.76
N LYS A 53 -74.19 -14.39 18.84
CA LYS A 53 -72.97 -13.62 19.11
C LYS A 53 -73.17 -12.15 18.80
N THR A 54 -72.61 -11.30 19.64
CA THR A 54 -72.57 -9.85 19.40
C THR A 54 -71.51 -9.52 18.37
N ARG A 55 -71.65 -8.37 17.68
CA ARG A 55 -70.63 -7.85 16.75
C ARG A 55 -69.24 -7.74 17.40
N ARG A 56 -69.18 -7.39 18.69
CA ARG A 56 -67.93 -7.31 19.46
C ARG A 56 -67.25 -8.67 19.60
N GLN A 57 -68.02 -9.74 19.80
CA GLN A 57 -67.48 -11.10 19.89
C GLN A 57 -66.97 -11.59 18.52
N ALA A 58 -67.67 -11.25 17.43
CA ALA A 58 -67.19 -11.53 16.08
C ALA A 58 -65.86 -10.80 15.77
N ILE A 59 -65.74 -9.53 16.16
CA ILE A 59 -64.49 -8.76 16.02
C ILE A 59 -63.37 -9.37 16.86
N PHE A 60 -63.65 -9.80 18.10
CA PHE A 60 -62.66 -10.46 18.93
C PHE A 60 -62.11 -11.73 18.26
N PHE A 61 -62.95 -12.50 17.58
CA PHE A 61 -62.52 -13.67 16.83
C PHE A 61 -61.55 -13.32 15.68
N ILE A 62 -61.86 -12.27 14.92
CA ILE A 62 -61.00 -11.75 13.85
C ILE A 62 -59.64 -11.34 14.42
N LEU A 63 -59.62 -10.59 15.52
CA LEU A 63 -58.39 -10.14 16.18
C LEU A 63 -57.57 -11.29 16.76
N ALA A 64 -58.21 -12.33 17.28
CA ALA A 64 -57.51 -13.49 17.83
C ALA A 64 -56.76 -14.28 16.74
N ARG A 65 -57.21 -14.21 15.48
CA ARG A 65 -56.65 -14.97 14.36
C ARG A 65 -55.91 -14.13 13.32
N CYS A 66 -55.80 -12.82 13.49
CA CYS A 66 -55.09 -11.93 12.57
C CYS A 66 -53.56 -12.02 12.62
N LYS A 67 -52.98 -12.95 13.40
CA LYS A 67 -51.53 -13.18 13.55
C LYS A 67 -50.70 -11.96 13.99
N ILE A 68 -51.33 -10.96 14.61
CA ILE A 68 -50.66 -9.74 15.10
C ILE A 68 -49.48 -10.04 16.04
N SER A 69 -49.61 -11.02 16.93
CA SER A 69 -48.55 -11.39 17.88
C SER A 69 -47.35 -11.99 17.15
N THR A 70 -47.59 -12.81 16.13
CA THR A 70 -46.54 -13.43 15.31
C THR A 70 -45.82 -12.39 14.46
N LEU A 71 -46.54 -11.43 13.88
CA LEU A 71 -45.94 -10.32 13.14
C LEU A 71 -45.05 -9.47 14.04
N ARG A 72 -45.52 -9.14 15.26
CA ARG A 72 -44.71 -8.40 16.24
C ARG A 72 -43.47 -9.18 16.70
N ASP A 73 -43.59 -10.49 16.90
CA ASP A 73 -42.45 -11.34 17.23
C ASP A 73 -41.43 -11.36 16.09
N GLN A 74 -41.88 -11.47 14.84
CA GLN A 74 -41.02 -11.42 13.67
C GLN A 74 -40.36 -10.04 13.50
N GLU A 75 -41.09 -8.95 13.69
CA GLU A 75 -40.52 -7.59 13.69
C GLU A 75 -39.51 -7.40 14.82
N GLY A 76 -39.77 -7.95 16.01
CA GLY A 76 -38.84 -7.86 17.15
C GLY A 76 -37.56 -8.69 16.98
N ARG A 77 -37.52 -9.62 16.02
CA ARG A 77 -36.31 -10.40 15.70
C ARG A 77 -35.36 -9.67 14.77
N TYR A 78 -35.81 -8.63 14.08
CA TYR A 78 -35.03 -7.92 13.08
C TYR A 78 -35.05 -6.42 13.37
N ASP A 79 -33.88 -5.85 13.61
CA ASP A 79 -33.76 -4.40 13.71
C ASP A 79 -34.02 -3.77 12.33
N ARG A 80 -34.89 -2.75 12.30
CA ARG A 80 -35.15 -1.99 11.08
C ARG A 80 -33.94 -1.12 10.76
N LEU A 81 -33.57 -1.09 9.49
CA LEU A 81 -32.38 -0.39 9.02
C LEU A 81 -32.54 1.13 9.11
N GLU A 82 -33.76 1.66 8.97
CA GLU A 82 -34.05 3.09 9.05
C GLU A 82 -33.80 3.68 10.45
N PRO A 83 -34.27 3.09 11.57
CA PRO A 83 -33.91 3.58 12.91
C PRO A 83 -32.43 3.40 13.25
N LEU A 84 -31.76 2.35 12.75
CA LEU A 84 -30.30 2.22 12.87
C LEU A 84 -29.61 3.38 12.13
N ALA A 85 -29.93 3.59 10.85
CA ALA A 85 -29.36 4.66 10.02
C ALA A 85 -29.70 6.08 10.54
N ALA A 86 -30.88 6.28 11.13
CA ALA A 86 -31.31 7.57 11.69
C ALA A 86 -30.66 7.87 13.06
N ALA A 87 -30.39 6.84 13.87
CA ALA A 87 -29.59 6.97 15.09
C ALA A 87 -28.09 7.20 14.77
N GLU A 88 -27.63 6.69 13.62
CA GLU A 88 -26.24 6.73 13.15
C GLU A 88 -25.80 8.06 12.51
N TRP A 89 -26.67 9.07 12.37
CA TRP A 89 -26.27 10.41 11.87
C TRP A 89 -25.15 11.07 12.72
N HIS A 90 -24.90 10.54 13.93
CA HIS A 90 -23.82 10.98 14.81
C HIS A 90 -22.72 9.94 15.10
N GLY A 91 -22.64 8.85 14.34
CA GLY A 91 -21.45 7.98 14.32
C GLY A 91 -21.72 6.51 14.68
N ASN A 92 -20.85 5.65 14.14
CA ASN A 92 -20.78 4.18 14.30
C ASN A 92 -21.65 3.30 13.39
N GLY A 93 -21.65 3.56 12.09
CA GLY A 93 -22.04 2.52 11.09
C GLY A 93 -21.01 1.38 10.95
N ASP A 94 -19.79 1.54 11.49
CA ASP A 94 -18.69 0.60 11.31
C ASP A 94 -18.72 -0.60 12.27
N GLU A 95 -19.45 -0.53 13.38
CA GLU A 95 -19.39 -1.55 14.44
C GLU A 95 -20.02 -2.90 14.01
N TYR A 96 -20.82 -2.91 12.93
CA TYR A 96 -21.51 -4.11 12.44
C TYR A 96 -21.07 -4.57 11.03
N ALA A 97 -20.13 -3.89 10.37
CA ALA A 97 -19.89 -4.07 8.92
C ALA A 97 -18.51 -4.67 8.54
N ILE A 98 -17.87 -5.47 9.41
CA ILE A 98 -16.60 -6.22 9.24
C ILE A 98 -15.49 -5.68 10.14
N THR A 99 -15.31 -6.33 11.29
CA THR A 99 -14.18 -6.12 12.20
C THR A 99 -12.85 -6.45 11.51
N GLY A 100 -11.94 -5.47 11.43
CA GLY A 100 -10.60 -5.63 10.85
C GLY A 100 -10.09 -4.44 10.00
N LEU A 101 -10.94 -3.46 9.69
CA LEU A 101 -10.65 -2.32 8.81
C LEU A 101 -10.76 -0.93 9.46
N GLU A 102 -10.97 -0.87 10.77
CA GLU A 102 -11.24 0.35 11.57
C GLU A 102 -10.08 1.36 11.66
N HIS A 103 -9.01 1.19 10.88
CA HIS A 103 -7.73 1.86 11.17
C HIS A 103 -7.70 3.37 10.88
N ARG A 104 -8.74 3.98 10.27
CA ARG A 104 -8.79 5.45 10.05
C ARG A 104 -10.19 6.02 10.16
N ARG A 105 -10.56 6.38 11.40
CA ARG A 105 -11.83 7.04 11.81
C ARG A 105 -12.09 8.45 11.22
N SER A 106 -11.29 8.91 10.26
CA SER A 106 -11.38 10.27 9.70
C SER A 106 -11.83 10.32 8.24
N GLU A 107 -11.96 9.16 7.59
CA GLU A 107 -12.30 9.09 6.17
C GLU A 107 -13.83 8.94 6.00
N THR A 108 -14.43 9.75 5.12
CA THR A 108 -15.89 9.78 4.90
C THR A 108 -16.41 8.59 4.07
N TRP A 109 -15.51 7.71 3.62
CA TRP A 109 -15.81 6.58 2.75
C TRP A 109 -15.26 5.27 3.35
N ALA A 110 -15.72 4.14 2.82
CA ALA A 110 -15.33 2.84 3.31
C ALA A 110 -13.81 2.61 3.15
N ALA A 111 -13.15 2.11 4.20
CA ALA A 111 -11.69 1.94 4.23
C ALA A 111 -11.12 1.07 3.09
N TRP A 112 -11.91 0.15 2.53
CA TRP A 112 -11.50 -0.65 1.37
C TRP A 112 -11.34 0.19 0.10
N ALA A 113 -12.11 1.28 -0.05
CA ALA A 113 -11.99 2.19 -1.19
C ALA A 113 -10.62 2.89 -1.17
N THR A 114 -10.21 3.42 -0.01
CA THR A 114 -8.87 4.00 0.18
C THR A 114 -7.76 3.01 -0.14
N GLN A 115 -7.91 1.75 0.27
CA GLN A 115 -6.91 0.71 -0.02
C GLN A 115 -6.81 0.40 -1.52
N ILE A 116 -7.95 0.38 -2.24
CA ILE A 116 -7.96 0.19 -3.69
C ILE A 116 -7.28 1.37 -4.40
N ASP A 117 -7.59 2.60 -3.99
CA ASP A 117 -7.01 3.80 -4.58
C ASP A 117 -5.50 3.85 -4.37
N ILE A 118 -5.03 3.61 -3.13
CA ILE A 118 -3.60 3.51 -2.82
C ILE A 118 -2.92 2.43 -3.68
N ARG A 119 -3.57 1.27 -3.86
CA ARG A 119 -3.02 0.19 -4.70
C ARG A 119 -2.92 0.60 -6.16
N ALA A 120 -3.93 1.27 -6.70
CA ALA A 120 -3.94 1.78 -8.08
C ALA A 120 -2.83 2.84 -8.30
N ASP A 121 -2.64 3.73 -7.32
CA ASP A 121 -1.57 4.74 -7.37
C ASP A 121 -0.18 4.12 -7.31
N ILE A 122 0.03 3.13 -6.44
CA ILE A 122 1.29 2.36 -6.38
C ILE A 122 1.55 1.70 -7.74
N GLU A 123 0.55 1.04 -8.33
CA GLU A 123 0.70 0.39 -9.64
C GLU A 123 1.10 1.39 -10.72
N ARG A 124 0.43 2.55 -10.78
CA ARG A 124 0.71 3.61 -11.75
C ARG A 124 2.14 4.15 -11.61
N ILE A 125 2.57 4.44 -10.38
CA ILE A 125 3.93 4.95 -10.10
C ILE A 125 4.98 3.90 -10.46
N MET A 126 4.79 2.64 -10.04
CA MET A 126 5.71 1.57 -10.35
C MET A 126 5.81 1.30 -11.85
N HIS A 127 4.69 1.39 -12.59
CA HIS A 127 4.68 1.27 -14.04
C HIS A 127 5.46 2.40 -14.72
N LYS A 128 5.28 3.65 -14.28
CA LYS A 128 6.02 4.82 -14.77
C LYS A 128 7.53 4.63 -14.60
N LEU A 129 7.96 4.18 -13.42
CA LEU A 129 9.39 3.91 -13.14
C LEU A 129 9.91 2.71 -13.93
N ALA A 130 9.11 1.66 -14.12
CA ALA A 130 9.49 0.51 -14.93
C ALA A 130 9.74 0.89 -16.39
N ILE A 131 8.92 1.79 -16.96
CA ILE A 131 9.16 2.36 -18.30
C ILE A 131 10.46 3.18 -18.31
N LYS A 132 10.64 4.10 -17.35
CA LYS A 132 11.85 4.95 -17.24
C LYS A 132 13.13 4.10 -17.20
N TYR A 133 13.11 3.00 -16.45
CA TYR A 133 14.26 2.12 -16.23
C TYR A 133 14.29 0.88 -17.14
N GLY A 134 13.40 0.77 -18.12
CA GLY A 134 13.22 -0.44 -18.93
C GLY A 134 14.48 -0.92 -19.64
N GLN A 135 15.42 -0.01 -19.95
CA GLN A 135 16.68 -0.34 -20.62
C GLN A 135 17.79 -0.83 -19.67
N SER A 136 17.58 -0.77 -18.35
CA SER A 136 18.60 -1.13 -17.37
C SER A 136 18.13 -2.22 -16.43
N PHE A 137 18.57 -3.45 -16.71
CA PHE A 137 18.28 -4.61 -15.87
C PHE A 137 18.60 -4.34 -14.39
N LYS A 138 19.71 -3.66 -14.09
CA LYS A 138 20.12 -3.36 -12.70
C LYS A 138 19.15 -2.45 -11.96
N HIS A 139 18.48 -1.53 -12.65
CA HIS A 139 17.43 -0.68 -12.08
C HIS A 139 16.09 -1.43 -11.98
N LEU A 140 15.78 -2.32 -12.92
CA LEU A 140 14.59 -3.19 -12.81
C LEU A 140 14.68 -4.13 -11.59
N VAL A 141 15.87 -4.64 -11.29
CA VAL A 141 16.11 -5.42 -10.06
C VAL A 141 15.89 -4.57 -8.81
N VAL A 142 16.10 -3.26 -8.88
CA VAL A 142 15.77 -2.36 -7.75
C VAL A 142 14.26 -2.28 -7.57
N LEU A 143 13.49 -2.12 -8.65
CA LEU A 143 12.02 -2.09 -8.55
C LEU A 143 11.48 -3.39 -7.95
N TYR A 144 12.03 -4.55 -8.36
CA TYR A 144 11.73 -5.84 -7.75
C TYR A 144 12.09 -5.89 -6.27
N PHE A 145 13.27 -5.40 -5.88
CA PHE A 145 13.69 -5.33 -4.48
C PHE A 145 12.82 -4.40 -3.62
N LEU A 146 12.28 -3.32 -4.20
CA LEU A 146 11.44 -2.37 -3.47
C LEU A 146 10.00 -2.87 -3.27
N THR A 147 9.48 -3.72 -4.16
CA THR A 147 8.11 -4.26 -4.07
C THR A 147 8.01 -5.64 -3.45
N THR A 148 9.14 -6.28 -3.14
CA THR A 148 9.17 -7.62 -2.56
C THR A 148 10.04 -7.64 -1.31
N GLU A 149 9.88 -8.68 -0.48
CA GLU A 149 10.68 -8.87 0.74
C GLU A 149 12.01 -9.58 0.48
N VAL A 150 12.57 -9.48 -0.73
CA VAL A 150 13.81 -10.16 -1.08
C VAL A 150 15.01 -9.56 -0.33
N SER A 151 15.96 -10.41 0.07
CA SER A 151 17.15 -9.93 0.78
C SER A 151 18.01 -9.06 -0.15
N ARG A 152 18.63 -8.02 0.42
CA ARG A 152 19.55 -7.12 -0.31
C ARG A 152 20.74 -7.86 -0.92
N LYS A 153 21.14 -9.00 -0.36
CA LYS A 153 22.25 -9.81 -0.89
C LYS A 153 21.81 -10.53 -2.16
N ASP A 154 20.61 -11.11 -2.14
CA ASP A 154 20.08 -11.90 -3.25
C ASP A 154 19.70 -11.00 -4.44
N ALA A 155 19.08 -9.85 -4.17
CA ALA A 155 18.80 -8.86 -5.23
C ALA A 155 20.08 -8.34 -5.89
N ALA A 156 21.13 -8.06 -5.11
CA ALA A 156 22.40 -7.62 -5.66
C ALA A 156 23.13 -8.73 -6.44
N ALA A 157 23.02 -9.98 -5.99
CA ALA A 157 23.53 -11.14 -6.71
C ALA A 157 22.83 -11.30 -8.05
N LEU A 158 21.50 -11.12 -8.09
CA LEU A 158 20.71 -11.13 -9.32
C LEU A 158 21.12 -10.01 -10.28
N ALA A 159 21.46 -8.82 -9.75
CA ALA A 159 22.04 -7.72 -10.54
C ALA A 159 23.53 -7.91 -10.93
N GLY A 160 24.17 -9.01 -10.49
CA GLY A 160 25.58 -9.32 -10.76
C GLY A 160 26.57 -8.37 -10.09
N MET A 161 26.25 -7.83 -8.91
CA MET A 161 27.03 -6.78 -8.25
C MET A 161 27.22 -7.00 -6.75
N ASP A 162 28.26 -6.36 -6.19
CA ASP A 162 28.44 -6.27 -4.74
C ASP A 162 27.24 -5.54 -4.10
N SER A 163 26.65 -6.14 -3.05
CA SER A 163 25.44 -5.62 -2.37
C SER A 163 25.52 -4.13 -2.02
N TRP A 164 26.63 -3.68 -1.44
CA TRP A 164 26.81 -2.27 -1.07
C TRP A 164 26.90 -1.34 -2.29
N ARG A 165 27.63 -1.76 -3.33
CA ARG A 165 27.82 -0.93 -4.53
C ARG A 165 26.55 -0.83 -5.35
N TRP A 166 25.81 -1.92 -5.43
CA TRP A 166 24.51 -1.93 -6.09
C TRP A 166 23.53 -1.01 -5.35
N TYR A 167 23.48 -1.12 -4.02
CA TYR A 167 22.63 -0.27 -3.18
C TYR A 167 22.93 1.22 -3.35
N GLN A 168 24.20 1.63 -3.23
CA GLN A 168 24.55 3.05 -3.35
C GLN A 168 24.29 3.62 -4.74
N ARG A 169 24.57 2.85 -5.80
CA ARG A 169 24.58 3.35 -7.18
C ARG A 169 23.21 3.25 -7.87
N PHE A 170 22.39 2.30 -7.47
CA PHE A 170 21.12 2.02 -8.15
C PHE A 170 19.92 2.13 -7.21
N VAL A 171 20.02 1.62 -5.97
CA VAL A 171 18.87 1.64 -5.05
C VAL A 171 18.59 3.06 -4.56
N LEU A 172 19.60 3.81 -4.14
CA LEU A 172 19.40 5.18 -3.63
C LEU A 172 18.78 6.13 -4.67
N PRO A 173 19.25 6.18 -5.94
CA PRO A 173 18.61 7.02 -6.96
C PRO A 173 17.17 6.62 -7.24
N VAL A 174 16.89 5.33 -7.47
CA VAL A 174 15.52 4.85 -7.74
C VAL A 174 14.60 5.11 -6.55
N GLN A 175 15.10 5.03 -5.31
CA GLN A 175 14.32 5.35 -4.12
C GLN A 175 14.02 6.86 -4.03
N ALA A 176 14.93 7.72 -4.48
CA ALA A 176 14.67 9.16 -4.58
C ALA A 176 13.58 9.46 -5.62
N ASP A 177 13.67 8.87 -6.80
CA ASP A 177 12.62 8.94 -7.83
C ASP A 177 11.28 8.46 -7.31
N LEU A 178 11.27 7.30 -6.64
CA LEU A 178 10.05 6.74 -6.05
C LEU A 178 9.44 7.73 -5.07
N ARG A 179 10.23 8.28 -4.14
CA ARG A 179 9.75 9.27 -3.16
C ARG A 179 9.20 10.52 -3.83
N TYR A 180 9.85 11.00 -4.88
CA TYR A 180 9.37 12.15 -5.65
C TYR A 180 8.02 11.86 -6.33
N GLU A 181 7.90 10.73 -7.03
CA GLU A 181 6.65 10.34 -7.70
C GLU A 181 5.49 10.10 -6.73
N PHE A 182 5.76 9.54 -5.54
CA PHE A 182 4.75 9.46 -4.48
C PHE A 182 4.39 10.84 -3.92
N ALA A 183 5.37 11.72 -3.74
CA ALA A 183 5.10 13.05 -3.24
C ALA A 183 4.21 13.85 -4.22
N GLU A 184 4.47 13.78 -5.52
CA GLU A 184 3.65 14.44 -6.54
C GLU A 184 2.19 13.97 -6.53
N VAL A 185 1.95 12.68 -6.26
CA VAL A 185 0.59 12.12 -6.25
C VAL A 185 -0.14 12.41 -4.95
N PHE A 186 0.54 12.33 -3.81
CA PHE A 186 -0.10 12.34 -2.49
C PHE A 186 0.05 13.66 -1.72
N LEU A 187 0.98 14.54 -2.09
CA LEU A 187 1.24 15.80 -1.40
C LEU A 187 0.97 16.98 -2.34
N ALA A 188 0.03 17.85 -1.94
CA ALA A 188 -0.26 19.08 -2.68
C ALA A 188 0.94 20.05 -2.76
N GLN A 189 1.90 19.92 -1.83
CA GLN A 189 3.18 20.66 -1.81
C GLN A 189 4.26 19.74 -1.24
N HIS A 190 5.43 19.67 -1.88
CA HIS A 190 6.57 18.93 -1.37
C HIS A 190 7.92 19.53 -1.78
N ASP A 191 8.92 19.38 -0.91
CA ASP A 191 10.29 19.89 -1.13
C ASP A 191 11.25 18.81 -1.66
N TYR A 192 10.72 17.69 -2.16
CA TYR A 192 11.56 16.65 -2.77
C TYR A 192 12.20 17.19 -4.06
N PRO A 193 13.55 17.19 -4.15
CA PRO A 193 14.23 17.63 -5.36
C PRO A 193 13.90 16.65 -6.49
N GLN A 194 13.52 17.18 -7.65
CA GLN A 194 13.35 16.37 -8.84
C GLN A 194 14.70 15.69 -9.16
N PRO A 195 14.74 14.35 -9.25
CA PRO A 195 15.97 13.65 -9.56
C PRO A 195 16.46 14.05 -10.94
N GLU A 196 17.76 14.39 -11.06
CA GLU A 196 18.38 14.72 -12.34
C GLU A 196 18.13 13.58 -13.33
N CYS A 197 17.56 13.91 -14.49
CA CYS A 197 17.46 13.00 -15.63
C CYS A 197 18.88 12.79 -16.19
N ASP A 198 19.70 12.04 -15.47
CA ASP A 198 20.90 11.47 -16.06
C ASP A 198 20.43 10.53 -17.17
N GLU A 199 20.64 10.93 -18.42
CA GLU A 199 20.58 10.00 -19.55
C GLU A 199 21.29 8.72 -19.13
N LEU A 200 20.66 7.57 -19.41
CA LEU A 200 21.22 6.25 -19.14
C LEU A 200 22.51 6.07 -19.95
N VAL A 201 23.63 6.61 -19.44
CA VAL A 201 24.93 6.48 -20.06
C VAL A 201 25.30 5.00 -20.01
N ALA A 202 25.28 4.38 -21.19
CA ALA A 202 25.88 3.08 -21.44
C ALA A 202 27.28 3.02 -20.79
N PRO A 203 27.72 1.88 -20.25
CA PRO A 203 28.95 1.82 -19.47
C PRO A 203 30.19 1.92 -20.37
N THR A 204 30.58 3.15 -20.73
CA THR A 204 31.82 3.45 -21.45
C THR A 204 32.69 4.47 -20.73
N VAL A 205 32.74 4.40 -19.39
CA VAL A 205 33.84 5.05 -18.66
C VAL A 205 34.31 4.17 -17.48
N PRO A 206 35.58 3.74 -17.45
CA PRO A 206 36.14 3.13 -16.26
C PRO A 206 36.28 4.17 -15.15
N ARG A 207 35.72 3.84 -13.99
CA ARG A 207 35.85 4.48 -12.67
C ARG A 207 37.00 5.50 -12.55
N ARG A 208 36.66 6.78 -12.40
CA ARG A 208 37.60 7.85 -12.04
C ARG A 208 37.47 8.16 -10.55
N CYS A 209 38.50 7.81 -9.76
CA CYS A 209 38.62 8.23 -8.36
C CYS A 209 39.18 9.67 -8.33
N PRO A 210 38.54 10.66 -7.67
CA PRO A 210 38.92 12.08 -7.78
C PRO A 210 40.28 12.43 -7.17
N ALA A 211 40.73 11.71 -6.12
CA ALA A 211 41.95 12.07 -5.38
C ALA A 211 43.27 11.70 -6.09
N TYR A 212 43.26 10.75 -7.03
CA TYR A 212 44.49 10.21 -7.65
C TYR A 212 44.92 10.95 -8.93
N ARG A 213 44.16 11.96 -9.37
CA ARG A 213 44.34 12.59 -10.69
C ARG A 213 45.16 13.86 -10.67
N SER A 214 45.15 14.63 -9.58
CA SER A 214 45.80 15.94 -9.55
C SER A 214 47.30 15.86 -9.83
N TRP A 215 48.03 14.99 -9.14
CA TRP A 215 49.48 14.86 -9.35
C TRP A 215 49.83 14.14 -10.66
N ARG A 216 49.06 13.13 -11.07
CA ARG A 216 49.32 12.40 -12.33
C ARG A 216 49.11 13.30 -13.55
N GLU A 217 48.07 14.12 -13.52
CA GLU A 217 47.81 15.09 -14.58
C GLU A 217 48.90 16.19 -14.61
N GLN A 218 49.41 16.62 -13.46
CA GLN A 218 50.56 17.54 -13.38
C GLN A 218 51.86 16.89 -13.89
N TYR A 219 52.13 15.64 -13.54
CA TYR A 219 53.29 14.88 -14.04
C TYR A 219 53.22 14.70 -15.56
N GLN A 220 52.05 14.33 -16.11
CA GLN A 220 51.83 14.18 -17.56
C GLN A 220 51.91 15.50 -18.33
N ARG A 221 51.64 16.63 -17.66
CA ARG A 221 51.83 17.99 -18.21
C ARG A 221 53.30 18.47 -18.16
N GLY A 222 54.23 17.63 -17.69
CA GLY A 222 55.67 17.90 -17.68
C GLY A 222 56.25 18.39 -16.35
N ASN A 223 55.44 18.49 -15.28
CA ASN A 223 55.95 18.83 -13.95
C ASN A 223 56.52 17.58 -13.25
N VAL A 224 57.70 17.13 -13.69
CA VAL A 224 58.35 15.89 -13.21
C VAL A 224 59.18 16.08 -11.93
N SER A 225 59.57 17.31 -11.63
CA SER A 225 60.49 17.64 -10.53
C SER A 225 60.03 17.14 -9.14
N PRO A 226 58.74 17.27 -8.74
CA PRO A 226 58.31 16.81 -7.42
C PRO A 226 58.30 15.28 -7.28
N ALA A 227 57.96 14.55 -8.35
CA ALA A 227 58.02 13.08 -8.36
C ALA A 227 59.45 12.55 -8.32
N GLU A 228 60.38 13.19 -9.05
CA GLU A 228 61.80 12.81 -9.06
C GLU A 228 62.49 13.11 -7.72
N ALA A 229 62.19 14.25 -7.10
CA ALA A 229 62.69 14.60 -5.77
C ALA A 229 62.19 13.58 -4.71
N LEU A 230 60.93 13.16 -4.80
CA LEU A 230 60.37 12.15 -3.92
C LEU A 230 60.99 10.76 -4.17
N ALA A 231 61.20 10.38 -5.42
CA ALA A 231 61.87 9.13 -5.77
C ALA A 231 63.33 9.10 -5.28
N ALA A 232 64.03 10.24 -5.34
CA ALA A 232 65.38 10.38 -4.79
C ALA A 232 65.40 10.29 -3.26
N ALA A 233 64.46 10.95 -2.58
CA ALA A 233 64.37 10.95 -1.12
C ALA A 233 64.09 9.56 -0.51
N TYR A 234 63.37 8.70 -1.25
CA TYR A 234 63.02 7.35 -0.82
C TYR A 234 63.84 6.24 -1.49
N ARG A 235 65.00 6.58 -2.08
CA ARG A 235 65.91 5.63 -2.75
C ARG A 235 66.37 4.52 -1.81
N ASP A 236 66.65 4.84 -0.55
CA ASP A 236 67.17 3.89 0.43
C ASP A 236 66.08 3.01 1.07
N THR A 237 64.81 3.25 0.75
CA THR A 237 63.68 2.47 1.27
C THR A 237 63.13 1.55 0.18
N PRO A 238 63.58 0.28 0.09
CA PRO A 238 63.35 -0.57 -1.09
C PRO A 238 61.87 -0.80 -1.40
N CYS A 239 61.00 -0.93 -0.39
CA CYS A 239 59.57 -1.17 -0.61
C CYS A 239 58.77 0.08 -0.98
N ILE A 240 59.16 1.25 -0.47
CA ILE A 240 58.45 2.51 -0.73
C ILE A 240 58.96 3.15 -2.02
N GLY A 241 60.28 3.15 -2.26
CA GLY A 241 60.87 3.59 -3.53
C GLY A 241 60.33 2.80 -4.71
N ALA A 242 60.29 1.46 -4.61
CA ALA A 242 59.68 0.60 -5.63
C ALA A 242 58.19 0.91 -5.87
N ALA A 243 57.45 1.22 -4.79
CA ALA A 243 56.04 1.59 -4.90
C ALA A 243 55.81 2.97 -5.52
N ILE A 244 56.70 3.94 -5.26
CA ILE A 244 56.68 5.27 -5.90
C ILE A 244 56.96 5.13 -7.40
N GLN A 245 58.01 4.37 -7.75
CA GLN A 245 58.37 4.11 -9.14
C GLN A 245 57.24 3.39 -9.90
N ALA A 246 56.63 2.36 -9.30
CA ALA A 246 55.51 1.66 -9.89
C ALA A 246 54.26 2.54 -10.06
N GLN A 247 54.05 3.55 -9.19
CA GLN A 247 52.98 4.53 -9.35
C GLN A 247 53.23 5.50 -10.51
N ILE A 248 54.47 5.97 -10.67
CA ILE A 248 54.90 6.82 -11.78
C ILE A 248 54.75 6.08 -13.11
N GLU A 249 55.17 4.82 -13.16
CA GLU A 249 55.03 3.94 -14.33
C GLU A 249 53.58 3.49 -14.61
N GLY A 250 52.64 3.83 -13.73
CA GLY A 250 51.23 3.48 -13.89
C GLY A 250 50.90 1.99 -13.77
N LYS A 251 51.79 1.19 -13.16
CA LYS A 251 51.60 -0.26 -13.01
C LYS A 251 50.44 -0.59 -12.08
N SER A 252 49.73 -1.68 -12.39
CA SER A 252 48.69 -2.22 -11.51
C SER A 252 49.32 -2.82 -10.24
N TYR A 253 48.54 -2.94 -9.15
CA TYR A 253 49.05 -3.48 -7.89
C TYR A 253 49.61 -4.91 -8.01
N ALA A 254 49.03 -5.72 -8.90
CA ALA A 254 49.48 -7.09 -9.15
C ALA A 254 50.79 -7.10 -9.94
N ALA A 255 50.85 -6.35 -11.04
CA ALA A 255 52.05 -6.26 -11.88
C ALA A 255 53.24 -5.64 -11.14
N ALA A 256 52.98 -4.64 -10.28
CA ALA A 256 54.03 -4.02 -9.46
C ALA A 256 54.54 -4.97 -8.36
N ALA A 257 53.66 -5.76 -7.75
CA ALA A 257 54.07 -6.74 -6.73
C ALA A 257 54.93 -7.86 -7.35
N GLU A 258 54.58 -8.31 -8.55
CA GLU A 258 55.32 -9.33 -9.30
C GLU A 258 56.70 -8.82 -9.76
N ALA A 259 56.76 -7.62 -10.34
CA ALA A 259 58.00 -6.99 -10.78
C ALA A 259 59.03 -6.78 -9.65
N HIS A 260 58.57 -6.69 -8.41
CA HIS A 260 59.42 -6.50 -7.23
C HIS A 260 59.53 -7.75 -6.34
N GLY A 261 59.00 -8.90 -6.77
CA GLY A 261 59.09 -10.18 -6.05
C GLY A 261 58.42 -10.16 -4.67
N ARG A 262 57.33 -9.40 -4.49
CA ARG A 262 56.64 -9.23 -3.20
C ARG A 262 55.22 -9.79 -3.23
N LYS A 263 54.71 -10.17 -2.05
CA LYS A 263 53.30 -10.58 -1.88
C LYS A 263 52.36 -9.41 -2.18
N PRO A 264 51.35 -9.57 -3.08
CA PRO A 264 50.46 -8.50 -3.51
C PRO A 264 49.71 -7.80 -2.36
N SER A 265 49.31 -8.56 -1.33
CA SER A 265 48.59 -8.02 -0.16
C SER A 265 49.44 -7.05 0.67
N THR A 266 50.74 -7.30 0.79
CA THR A 266 51.67 -6.48 1.56
C THR A 266 52.11 -5.27 0.74
N PHE A 267 52.41 -5.48 -0.55
CA PHE A 267 52.83 -4.43 -1.47
C PHE A 267 51.73 -3.37 -1.72
N ARG A 268 50.45 -3.78 -1.69
CA ARG A 268 49.31 -2.87 -1.79
C ARG A 268 49.32 -1.76 -0.71
N LYS A 269 49.79 -2.05 0.50
CA LYS A 269 49.91 -1.03 1.57
C LYS A 269 50.95 0.03 1.21
N HIS A 270 52.11 -0.39 0.68
CA HIS A 270 53.17 0.51 0.23
C HIS A 270 52.72 1.35 -0.98
N MET A 271 52.00 0.77 -1.94
CA MET A 271 51.45 1.47 -3.10
C MET A 271 50.43 2.55 -2.73
N LYS A 272 49.59 2.31 -1.71
CA LYS A 272 48.67 3.33 -1.19
C LYS A 272 49.42 4.46 -0.47
N ARG A 273 50.47 4.13 0.27
CA ARG A 273 51.31 5.12 0.97
C ARG A 273 52.09 5.97 -0.03
N ALA A 274 52.68 5.36 -1.07
CA ALA A 274 53.38 6.04 -2.15
C ALA A 274 52.48 7.04 -2.88
N ALA A 275 51.23 6.66 -3.16
CA ALA A 275 50.28 7.57 -3.79
C ALA A 275 49.98 8.81 -2.94
N ARG A 276 49.79 8.64 -1.63
CA ARG A 276 49.58 9.79 -0.72
C ARG A 276 50.81 10.71 -0.62
N LEU A 277 52.01 10.13 -0.67
CA LEU A 277 53.24 10.92 -0.67
C LEU A 277 53.38 11.73 -1.96
N LEU A 278 53.00 11.15 -3.11
CA LEU A 278 52.94 11.85 -4.39
C LEU A 278 51.85 12.93 -4.36
N ASP A 279 50.67 12.66 -3.81
CA ASP A 279 49.64 13.69 -3.63
C ASP A 279 50.16 14.87 -2.81
N SER A 280 50.88 14.61 -1.71
CA SER A 280 51.45 15.68 -0.86
C SER A 280 52.60 16.44 -1.49
N ALA A 281 53.35 15.82 -2.41
CA ALA A 281 54.45 16.48 -3.12
C ALA A 281 53.96 17.41 -4.25
N TYR A 282 52.71 17.24 -4.69
CA TYR A 282 52.06 17.97 -5.79
C TYR A 282 50.89 18.85 -5.35
N ALA A 283 50.66 18.96 -4.03
CA ALA A 283 49.72 19.89 -3.41
C ALA A 283 50.36 21.28 -3.30
#